data_AF-A0A7S1TEW2-F1
#
_entry.id   AF-A0A7S1TEW2-F1
#
_cell.length_a   1.000
_cell.length_b   1.000
_cell.length_c   1.000
_cell.angle_alpha   90.00
_cell.angle_beta   90.00
_cell.angle_gamma   90.00
#
_symmetry.space_group_name_H-M   'P 1'
#
loop_
_entity.id
_entity.type
_entity.pdbx_description
1 polymer ?
#
loop_
_entity_poly.entity_id
_entity_poly.type
_entity_poly.pdbx_seq_one_letter_code
_entity_poly.pdbx_strand_id
1 'polypeptide(L)'
;NSALVRRALMNVGSDGFMFVLHPNGRKILGPETITFQIGETHKLMRKSFVTLFTRKALSRYLESQEVVIRKHINMWLEKEKEPFEIRYHIRAMNLETSQSVFVGPYLSDAPGILNRTAFGENYIALTNGFM
;
A
#
# COMPACT_ATOMS: atom_id res chain seq x y z
N ASN A 1 11.18 33.66 -8.87
CA ASN A 1 11.84 32.76 -7.89
C ASN A 1 11.34 31.30 -7.87
N SER A 2 10.42 30.87 -8.77
CA SER A 2 9.88 29.48 -8.78
C SER A 2 10.86 28.42 -9.33
N ALA A 3 11.76 28.81 -10.26
CA ALA A 3 12.68 27.90 -10.89
C ALA A 3 13.76 27.34 -9.94
N LEU A 4 14.25 28.16 -9.00
CA LEU A 4 15.24 27.74 -8.00
C LEU A 4 14.64 26.75 -6.99
N VAL A 5 13.43 27.03 -6.49
CA VAL A 5 12.70 26.11 -5.61
C VAL A 5 12.48 24.77 -6.31
N ARG A 6 12.01 24.79 -7.57
CA ARG A 6 11.83 23.56 -8.35
C ARG A 6 13.14 22.80 -8.51
N ARG A 7 14.26 23.49 -8.80
CA ARG A 7 15.58 22.87 -8.94
C ARG A 7 16.07 22.24 -7.64
N ALA A 8 15.87 22.90 -6.50
CA ALA A 8 16.24 22.38 -5.18
C ALA A 8 15.40 21.15 -4.79
N LEU A 9 14.08 21.21 -4.99
CA LEU A 9 13.16 20.12 -4.63
C LEU A 9 13.23 18.92 -5.58
N MET A 10 13.67 19.12 -6.82
CA MET A 10 13.89 18.05 -7.79
C MET A 10 15.31 17.47 -7.72
N ASN A 11 16.18 17.98 -6.85
CA ASN A 11 17.51 17.40 -6.67
C ASN A 11 17.42 16.07 -5.91
N VAL A 12 17.55 14.97 -6.65
CA VAL A 12 17.57 13.60 -6.13
C VAL A 12 18.99 13.02 -6.06
N GLY A 13 20.03 13.85 -6.24
CA GLY A 13 21.43 13.46 -6.06
C GLY A 13 21.78 13.16 -4.60
N SER A 14 22.98 12.65 -4.37
CA SER A 14 23.49 12.40 -3.00
C SER A 14 23.70 13.69 -2.19
N ASP A 15 23.68 14.84 -2.85
CA ASP A 15 23.73 16.20 -2.29
C ASP A 15 22.33 16.82 -2.13
N GLY A 16 21.26 16.08 -2.45
CA GLY A 16 19.86 16.51 -2.35
C GLY A 16 19.27 16.38 -0.94
N PHE A 17 18.12 16.99 -0.72
CA PHE A 17 17.39 16.88 0.54
C PHE A 17 16.62 15.55 0.63
N MET A 18 16.72 14.88 1.77
CA MET A 18 15.87 13.75 2.09
C MET A 18 14.51 14.24 2.58
N PHE A 19 13.43 13.88 1.87
CA PHE A 19 12.08 14.14 2.34
C PHE A 19 11.66 13.11 3.39
N VAL A 20 11.52 13.56 4.63
CA VAL A 20 11.00 12.75 5.73
C VAL A 20 9.53 13.12 5.95
N LEU A 21 8.61 12.24 5.52
CA LEU A 21 7.17 12.46 5.66
C LEU A 21 6.70 12.39 7.12
N HIS A 22 7.29 11.50 7.92
CA HIS A 22 6.94 11.30 9.32
C HIS A 22 8.16 10.82 10.12
N PRO A 23 8.44 11.34 11.33
CA PRO A 23 9.61 10.96 12.12
C PRO A 23 9.71 9.45 12.41
N ASN A 24 8.56 8.79 12.60
CA ASN A 24 8.52 7.34 12.83
C ASN A 24 8.46 6.51 11.53
N GLY A 25 8.31 7.13 10.36
CA GLY A 25 8.13 6.42 9.09
C GLY A 25 9.25 5.41 8.81
N ARG A 26 10.50 5.74 9.16
CA ARG A 26 11.66 4.85 8.96
C ARG A 26 11.65 3.63 9.87
N LYS A 27 11.14 3.78 11.10
CA LYS A 27 10.97 2.66 12.04
C LYS A 27 9.85 1.73 11.59
N ILE A 28 8.78 2.33 11.07
CA ILE A 28 7.55 1.67 10.66
C ILE A 28 7.73 0.89 9.35
N LEU A 29 8.23 1.55 8.31
CA LEU A 29 8.34 0.96 6.98
C LEU A 29 9.68 0.24 6.78
N GLY A 30 10.68 0.54 7.62
CA GLY A 30 12.04 0.05 7.47
C GLY A 30 12.89 0.95 6.56
N PRO A 31 14.23 0.97 6.78
CA PRO A 31 15.14 1.90 6.11
C PRO A 31 15.36 1.59 4.62
N GLU A 32 15.06 0.36 4.17
CA GLU A 32 15.30 -0.10 2.80
C GLU A 32 14.14 0.21 1.85
N THR A 33 13.05 0.80 2.35
CA THR A 33 11.90 1.14 1.51
C THR A 33 12.17 2.31 0.57
N ILE A 34 11.43 2.34 -0.54
CA ILE A 34 11.52 3.39 -1.56
C ILE A 34 11.45 4.81 -0.98
N THR A 35 10.67 5.01 0.08
CA THR A 35 10.52 6.30 0.76
C THR A 35 11.82 6.85 1.34
N PHE A 36 12.79 6.00 1.68
CA PHE A 36 14.05 6.40 2.32
C PHE A 36 15.29 6.21 1.45
N GLN A 37 15.13 5.77 0.20
CA GLN A 37 16.24 5.68 -0.74
C GLN A 37 16.37 6.97 -1.56
N ILE A 38 17.58 7.32 -1.96
CA ILE A 38 17.91 8.53 -2.75
C ILE A 38 18.74 8.11 -3.98
N GLY A 39 18.88 8.99 -4.96
CA GLY A 39 19.78 8.77 -6.08
C GLY A 39 19.34 7.65 -6.99
N GLU A 40 20.32 6.88 -7.47
CA GLU A 40 20.09 5.85 -8.48
C GLU A 40 19.24 4.69 -7.94
N THR A 41 19.45 4.30 -6.67
CA THR A 41 18.64 3.27 -6.01
C THR A 41 17.16 3.64 -5.97
N HIS A 42 16.84 4.89 -5.62
CA HIS A 42 15.46 5.37 -5.66
C HIS A 42 14.88 5.34 -7.08
N LYS A 43 15.64 5.79 -8.09
CA LYS A 43 15.18 5.77 -9.49
C LYS A 43 14.88 4.35 -9.98
N LEU A 44 15.76 3.39 -9.69
CA LEU A 44 15.59 1.99 -10.09
C LEU A 44 14.35 1.39 -9.45
N MET A 45 14.16 1.56 -8.14
CA MET A 45 12.95 1.08 -7.46
C MET A 45 11.68 1.76 -7.97
N ARG A 46 11.71 3.08 -8.18
CA ARG A 46 10.57 3.83 -8.73
C ARG A 46 10.21 3.33 -10.12
N LYS A 47 11.22 3.06 -10.97
CA LYS A 47 11.00 2.52 -12.31
C LYS A 47 10.24 1.19 -12.24
N SER A 48 10.65 0.27 -11.36
CA SER A 48 9.95 -1.00 -11.15
C SER A 48 8.54 -0.79 -10.58
N PHE A 49 8.39 0.08 -9.57
CA PHE A 49 7.11 0.35 -8.91
C PHE A 49 6.05 0.94 -9.86
N VAL A 50 6.43 1.91 -10.70
CA VAL A 50 5.51 2.56 -11.65
C VAL A 50 4.92 1.56 -12.67
N THR A 51 5.62 0.45 -12.97
CA THR A 51 5.07 -0.57 -13.87
C THR A 51 3.80 -1.24 -13.34
N LEU A 52 3.63 -1.28 -12.01
CA LEU A 52 2.42 -1.79 -11.35
C LEU A 52 1.21 -0.88 -11.58
N PHE A 53 1.41 0.38 -12.00
CA PHE A 53 0.34 1.36 -12.20
C PHE A 53 0.11 1.69 -13.68
N THR A 54 0.55 0.81 -14.59
CA THR A 54 0.21 0.94 -16.01
C THR A 54 -1.28 0.65 -16.23
N ARG A 55 -1.88 1.22 -17.29
CA ARG A 55 -3.27 0.92 -17.66
C ARG A 55 -3.56 -0.58 -17.73
N LYS A 56 -2.63 -1.35 -18.31
CA LYS A 56 -2.74 -2.81 -18.42
C LYS A 56 -2.74 -3.50 -17.05
N ALA A 57 -1.86 -3.09 -16.13
CA ALA A 57 -1.84 -3.64 -14.78
C ALA A 57 -3.13 -3.27 -14.02
N LEU A 58 -3.52 -2.00 -14.04
CA LEU A 58 -4.75 -1.52 -13.40
C LEU A 58 -6.01 -2.21 -13.92
N SER A 59 -6.10 -2.49 -15.22
CA SER A 59 -7.24 -3.25 -15.79
C SER A 59 -7.36 -4.65 -15.20
N ARG A 60 -6.25 -5.35 -14.96
CA ARG A 60 -6.26 -6.68 -14.31
C ARG A 60 -6.69 -6.59 -12.85
N TYR A 61 -6.29 -5.51 -12.18
CA TYR A 61 -6.64 -5.31 -10.77
C TYR A 61 -8.13 -5.05 -10.59
N LEU A 62 -8.78 -4.43 -11.59
CA LEU A 62 -10.20 -4.11 -11.58
C LEU A 62 -11.06 -5.38 -11.44
N GLU A 63 -10.72 -6.45 -12.15
CA GLU A 63 -11.39 -7.75 -12.04
C GLU A 63 -11.30 -8.32 -10.61
N SER A 64 -10.09 -8.33 -10.03
CA SER A 64 -9.89 -8.79 -8.66
C SER A 64 -10.57 -7.89 -7.62
N GLN A 65 -10.57 -6.58 -7.84
CA GLN A 65 -11.22 -5.60 -6.98
C GLN A 65 -12.73 -5.82 -6.95
N GLU A 66 -13.35 -5.99 -8.11
CA GLU A 66 -14.79 -6.20 -8.22
C GLU A 66 -15.24 -7.45 -7.45
N VAL A 67 -14.53 -8.56 -7.59
CA VAL A 67 -14.83 -9.82 -6.88
C VAL A 67 -14.79 -9.61 -5.36
N VAL A 68 -13.73 -8.98 -4.84
CA VAL A 68 -13.58 -8.75 -3.39
C VAL A 68 -14.64 -7.77 -2.89
N ILE A 69 -14.88 -6.67 -3.60
CA ILE A 69 -15.85 -5.64 -3.21
C ILE A 69 -17.26 -6.23 -3.14
N ARG A 70 -17.68 -6.98 -4.17
CA ARG A 70 -19.02 -7.61 -4.19
C ARG A 70 -19.20 -8.61 -3.05
N LYS A 71 -18.18 -9.44 -2.79
CA LYS A 71 -18.17 -10.40 -1.66
C LYS A 71 -18.42 -9.68 -0.34
N HIS A 72 -17.69 -8.60 -0.08
CA HIS A 72 -17.80 -7.83 1.17
C HIS A 72 -19.16 -7.13 1.31
N ILE A 73 -19.63 -6.46 0.25
CA ILE A 73 -20.94 -5.79 0.27
C ILE A 73 -22.07 -6.79 0.55
N ASN A 74 -22.08 -7.94 -0.12
CA ASN A 74 -23.10 -8.97 0.11
C ASN A 74 -23.06 -9.47 1.58
N MET A 75 -21.87 -9.73 2.11
CA MET A 75 -21.70 -10.12 3.51
C MET A 75 -22.22 -9.05 4.48
N TRP A 76 -22.00 -7.75 4.21
CA TRP A 76 -22.49 -6.67 5.07
C TRP A 76 -24.02 -6.58 5.02
N LEU A 77 -24.62 -6.68 3.82
CA LEU A 77 -26.09 -6.68 3.67
C LEU A 77 -26.76 -7.87 4.39
N GLU A 78 -26.08 -9.02 4.44
CA GLU A 78 -26.55 -10.20 5.15
C GLU A 78 -26.45 -10.06 6.67
N LYS A 79 -25.33 -9.54 7.19
CA LYS A 79 -25.02 -9.54 8.62
C LYS A 79 -25.50 -8.29 9.37
N GLU A 80 -25.35 -7.12 8.74
CA GLU A 80 -25.62 -5.84 9.38
C GLU A 80 -27.05 -5.41 9.07
N LYS A 81 -27.95 -5.56 10.05
CA LYS A 81 -29.38 -5.19 9.92
C LYS A 81 -29.71 -3.80 10.45
N GLU A 82 -28.80 -3.22 11.21
CA GLU A 82 -28.90 -1.91 11.83
C GLU A 82 -27.71 -1.03 11.39
N PRO A 83 -27.77 0.30 11.57
CA PRO A 83 -26.64 1.17 11.30
C PRO A 83 -25.38 0.73 12.06
N PHE A 84 -24.24 0.70 11.36
CA PHE A 84 -22.95 0.28 11.90
C PHE A 84 -21.81 1.19 11.43
N GLU A 85 -20.68 1.15 12.14
CA GLU A 85 -19.48 1.90 11.78
C GLU A 85 -18.76 1.27 10.57
N ILE A 86 -18.99 1.85 9.38
CA ILE A 86 -18.54 1.24 8.12
C ILE A 86 -17.02 1.31 7.88
N ARG A 87 -16.30 2.17 8.59
CA ARG A 87 -14.86 2.38 8.41
C ARG A 87 -14.04 1.10 8.60
N TYR A 88 -14.37 0.28 9.59
CA TYR A 88 -13.66 -0.97 9.85
C TYR A 88 -13.89 -2.00 8.74
N HIS A 89 -15.12 -2.06 8.23
CA HIS A 89 -15.50 -2.93 7.12
C HIS A 89 -14.80 -2.53 5.82
N ILE A 90 -14.79 -1.23 5.51
CA ILE A 90 -14.05 -0.68 4.36
C ILE A 90 -12.54 -0.93 4.49
N ARG A 91 -11.97 -0.77 5.69
CA ARG A 91 -10.55 -1.08 5.94
C ARG A 91 -10.23 -2.55 5.65
N ALA A 92 -11.06 -3.47 6.13
CA ALA A 92 -10.90 -4.91 5.89
C ALA A 92 -11.00 -5.25 4.39
N MET A 93 -11.99 -4.70 3.69
CA MET A 93 -12.17 -4.87 2.25
C MET A 93 -10.97 -4.34 1.46
N ASN A 94 -10.47 -3.13 1.79
CA ASN A 94 -9.31 -2.53 1.13
C ASN A 94 -8.02 -3.33 1.37
N LEU A 95 -7.87 -3.91 2.57
CA LEU A 95 -6.75 -4.78 2.90
C LEU A 95 -6.78 -6.07 2.06
N GLU A 96 -7.90 -6.78 2.02
CA GLU A 96 -8.04 -8.01 1.21
C GLU A 96 -7.83 -7.72 -0.28
N THR A 97 -8.36 -6.60 -0.76
CA THR A 97 -8.17 -6.12 -2.13
C THR A 97 -6.69 -5.91 -2.44
N SER A 98 -5.98 -5.16 -1.59
CA SER A 98 -4.56 -4.84 -1.79
C SER A 98 -3.68 -6.09 -1.77
N GLN A 99 -3.94 -7.00 -0.83
CA GLN A 99 -3.24 -8.30 -0.77
C GLN A 99 -3.46 -9.11 -2.05
N SER A 100 -4.68 -9.15 -2.57
CA SER A 100 -5.03 -9.93 -3.76
C SER A 100 -4.44 -9.34 -5.05
N VAL A 101 -4.42 -8.02 -5.16
CA VAL A 101 -3.90 -7.31 -6.33
C VAL A 101 -2.37 -7.31 -6.39
N PHE A 102 -1.69 -7.02 -5.29
CA PHE A 102 -0.24 -6.82 -5.29
C PHE A 102 0.56 -8.10 -5.02
N VAL A 103 0.02 -9.03 -4.24
CA VAL A 103 0.71 -10.27 -3.85
C VAL A 103 -0.01 -11.51 -4.36
N GLY A 104 -1.34 -11.47 -4.48
CA GLY A 104 -2.13 -12.54 -5.08
C GLY A 104 -1.97 -13.88 -4.35
N PRO A 105 -1.73 -15.00 -5.07
CA PRO A 105 -1.70 -16.34 -4.49
C PRO A 105 -0.46 -16.60 -3.61
N TYR A 106 0.53 -15.71 -3.63
CA TYR A 106 1.71 -15.80 -2.76
C TYR A 106 1.41 -15.40 -1.30
N LEU A 107 0.19 -14.92 -1.01
CA LEU A 107 -0.37 -14.78 0.34
C LEU A 107 -1.48 -15.79 0.55
N SER A 108 -1.23 -16.78 1.40
CA SER A 108 -2.17 -17.85 1.75
C SER A 108 -1.90 -18.34 3.16
N ASP A 109 -2.93 -18.83 3.84
CA ASP A 109 -2.81 -19.44 5.17
C ASP A 109 -2.37 -20.91 5.07
N ALA A 110 -2.04 -21.39 3.87
CA ALA A 110 -1.43 -22.69 3.65
C ALA A 110 0.01 -22.76 4.20
N PRO A 111 0.44 -23.92 4.74
CA PRO A 111 1.80 -24.11 5.24
C PRO A 111 2.87 -23.79 4.19
N GLY A 112 3.91 -23.05 4.59
CA GLY A 112 5.03 -22.69 3.72
C GLY A 112 4.80 -21.49 2.80
N ILE A 113 3.65 -20.83 2.87
CA ILE A 113 3.33 -19.59 2.15
C ILE A 113 3.30 -18.41 3.15
N LEU A 114 3.51 -17.18 2.66
CA LEU A 114 3.38 -15.99 3.48
C LEU A 114 1.93 -15.89 4.01
N ASN A 115 1.77 -15.91 5.33
CA ASN A 115 0.47 -16.00 5.98
C ASN A 115 -0.34 -14.70 5.78
N ARG A 116 -1.58 -14.85 5.28
CA ARG A 116 -2.43 -13.73 4.90
C ARG A 116 -3.02 -13.03 6.12
N THR A 117 -3.47 -13.80 7.11
CA THR A 117 -4.00 -13.27 8.38
C THR A 117 -2.94 -12.45 9.11
N ALA A 118 -1.75 -13.04 9.32
CA ALA A 118 -0.65 -12.39 10.03
C ALA A 118 -0.18 -11.11 9.32
N PHE A 119 -0.13 -11.10 7.98
CA PHE A 119 0.15 -9.88 7.23
C PHE A 119 -0.89 -8.78 7.54
N GLY A 120 -2.17 -9.15 7.56
CA GLY A 120 -3.26 -8.22 7.86
C GLY A 120 -3.19 -7.63 9.25
N GLU A 121 -2.93 -8.45 10.26
CA GLU A 121 -2.74 -8.03 11.66
C GLU A 121 -1.57 -7.07 11.81
N ASN A 122 -0.43 -7.40 11.18
CA ASN A 122 0.76 -6.54 11.19
C ASN A 122 0.47 -5.19 10.49
N TYR A 123 -0.26 -5.20 9.38
CA TYR A 123 -0.66 -3.98 8.67
C TYR A 123 -1.60 -3.10 9.53
N ILE A 124 -2.50 -3.73 10.28
CA ILE A 124 -3.40 -3.02 11.21
C ILE A 124 -2.60 -2.39 12.35
N ALA A 125 -1.67 -3.13 12.94
CA ALA A 125 -0.79 -2.63 14.00
C ALA A 125 0.04 -1.42 13.51
N LEU A 126 0.56 -1.50 12.28
CA LEU A 126 1.29 -0.41 11.64
C LEU A 126 0.47 0.88 11.54
N THR A 127 -0.78 0.75 11.10
CA THR A 127 -1.65 1.88 10.79
C THR A 127 -2.30 2.50 12.03
N ASN A 128 -2.45 1.74 13.12
CA ASN A 128 -2.86 2.29 14.41
C ASN A 128 -1.81 3.24 15.01
N GLY A 129 -0.54 3.14 14.63
CA GLY A 129 0.51 4.08 15.06
C GLY A 129 0.49 5.44 14.36
N PHE A 130 -0.38 5.63 13.36
CA PHE A 130 -0.53 6.87 12.59
C PHE A 130 -1.84 7.62 12.86
N MET A 131 -2.80 6.99 13.54
CA MET A 131 -4.08 7.58 13.97
C MET A 131 -4.03 7.86 15.46
#